data_AF-A0A512JJA5-F1
#
_entry.id   AF-A0A512JJA5-F1
#
_cell.length_a   1.000
_cell.length_b   1.000
_cell.length_c   1.000
_cell.angle_alpha   90.00
_cell.angle_beta   90.00
_cell.angle_gamma   90.00
#
_symmetry.space_group_name_H-M   'P 1'
#
loop_
_entity.id
_entity.type
_entity.pdbx_description
1 polymer ?
#
loop_
_entity_poly.entity_id
_entity_poly.type
_entity_poly.pdbx_seq_one_letter_code
_entity_poly.pdbx_strand_id
1 'polypeptide(L)'
;MGPIGFGPVETRIGGRLQGEIWARLSEDTLATVTVVLGSARWDAYARISAGYRLFGAYLGPEAAVYADRTGYGKWSLGIHATDFGFGDFRFRLSGGCSYESETHRLGPYVSVATWVPL
;
A
#
# COMPACT_ATOMS: atom_id res chain seq x y z
N MET A 1 38.93 -10.11 -5.39
CA MET A 1 37.83 -9.50 -6.18
C MET A 1 36.96 -10.65 -6.67
N GLY A 2 35.87 -10.96 -5.97
CA GLY A 2 35.01 -12.11 -6.31
C GLY A 2 34.10 -11.78 -7.49
N PRO A 3 33.74 -12.75 -8.34
CA PRO A 3 32.90 -12.50 -9.50
C PRO A 3 31.47 -12.11 -9.04
N ILE A 4 30.93 -11.04 -9.64
CA ILE A 4 29.53 -10.64 -9.49
C ILE A 4 28.71 -11.62 -10.35
N GLY A 5 28.27 -12.73 -9.77
CA GLY A 5 27.39 -13.67 -10.44
C GLY A 5 25.97 -13.12 -10.48
N PHE A 6 25.47 -12.83 -11.68
CA PHE A 6 24.03 -12.72 -11.89
C PHE A 6 23.45 -14.13 -11.81
N GLY A 7 22.90 -14.48 -10.65
CA GLY A 7 22.16 -15.73 -10.49
C GLY A 7 20.97 -15.77 -11.46
N PRO A 8 20.49 -16.96 -11.85
CA PRO A 8 19.34 -17.09 -12.73
C PRO A 8 18.13 -16.37 -12.14
N VAL A 9 17.52 -15.47 -12.92
CA VAL A 9 16.22 -14.88 -12.58
C VAL A 9 15.19 -16.00 -12.66
N GLU A 10 14.74 -16.48 -11.51
CA GLU A 10 13.69 -17.49 -11.43
C GLU A 10 12.39 -16.88 -11.97
N THR A 11 11.98 -17.34 -13.16
CA THR A 11 10.71 -16.92 -13.75
C THR A 11 9.59 -17.65 -13.04
N ARG A 12 8.78 -16.91 -12.26
CA ARG A 12 7.61 -17.44 -11.57
C ARG A 12 6.35 -16.95 -12.25
N ILE A 13 5.50 -17.89 -12.66
CA ILE A 13 4.18 -17.61 -13.22
C ILE A 13 3.15 -17.82 -12.11
N GLY A 14 2.22 -16.87 -11.95
CA GLY A 14 1.15 -16.96 -10.97
C GLY A 14 0.05 -15.94 -11.21
N GLY A 15 -1.06 -16.14 -10.51
CA GLY A 15 -2.18 -15.20 -10.50
C GLY A 15 -2.01 -14.12 -9.43
N ARG A 16 -2.58 -12.94 -9.69
CA ARG A 16 -2.73 -11.87 -8.71
C ARG A 16 -4.22 -11.55 -8.57
N LEU A 17 -4.72 -11.67 -7.36
CA LEU A 17 -6.07 -11.22 -6.99
C LEU A 17 -5.94 -9.90 -6.24
N GLN A 18 -6.67 -8.87 -6.65
CA GLN A 18 -6.72 -7.58 -5.97
C GLN A 18 -8.18 -7.19 -5.74
N GLY A 19 -8.50 -6.90 -4.48
CA GLY A 19 -9.80 -6.40 -4.06
C GLY A 19 -9.62 -5.07 -3.33
N GLU A 20 -10.51 -4.13 -3.60
CA GLU A 20 -10.51 -2.83 -2.96
C GLU A 20 -11.93 -2.40 -2.60
N ILE A 21 -12.12 -1.94 -1.36
CA ILE A 21 -13.40 -1.49 -0.84
C ILE A 21 -13.23 -0.04 -0.40
N TRP A 22 -14.12 0.82 -0.88
CA TRP A 22 -14.23 2.23 -0.49
C TRP A 22 -15.59 2.45 0.14
N ALA A 23 -15.62 2.82 1.41
CA ALA A 23 -16.86 3.03 2.15
C ALA A 23 -16.87 4.43 2.76
N ARG A 24 -17.91 5.20 2.45
CA ARG A 24 -18.21 6.44 3.19
C ARG A 24 -19.02 6.07 4.42
N LEU A 25 -18.37 6.00 5.58
CA LEU A 25 -19.01 5.62 6.85
C LEU A 25 -19.91 6.75 7.38
N SER A 26 -19.60 8.00 7.04
CA SER A 26 -20.43 9.19 7.25
C SER A 26 -20.23 10.17 6.09
N GLU A 27 -20.90 11.33 6.12
CA GLU A 27 -20.70 12.40 5.13
C GLU A 27 -19.23 12.85 5.04
N ASP A 28 -18.50 12.79 6.17
CA ASP A 28 -17.13 13.28 6.30
C ASP A 28 -16.08 12.18 6.45
N THR A 29 -16.48 10.91 6.50
CA THR A 29 -15.53 9.80 6.77
C THR A 29 -15.40 8.87 5.59
N LEU A 30 -14.17 8.55 5.22
CA LEU A 30 -13.84 7.55 4.21
C LEU A 30 -13.02 6.42 4.85
N ALA A 31 -13.47 5.19 4.71
CA ALA A 31 -12.70 4.00 5.01
C ALA A 31 -12.32 3.29 3.71
N THR A 32 -11.07 2.84 3.61
CA THR A 32 -10.60 2.03 2.49
C THR A 32 -9.94 0.77 3.01
N VAL A 33 -10.22 -0.34 2.35
CA VAL A 33 -9.56 -1.62 2.57
C VAL A 33 -9.08 -2.13 1.22
N THR A 34 -7.78 -2.37 1.09
CA THR A 34 -7.17 -2.98 -0.09
C THR A 34 -6.55 -4.31 0.33
N VAL A 35 -6.83 -5.36 -0.43
CA VAL A 35 -6.21 -6.68 -0.27
C VAL A 35 -5.67 -7.13 -1.61
N VAL A 36 -4.42 -7.60 -1.62
CA VAL A 36 -3.77 -8.18 -2.78
C VAL A 36 -3.16 -9.52 -2.38
N LEU A 37 -3.45 -10.56 -3.16
CA LEU A 37 -2.92 -11.90 -2.99
C LEU A 37 -2.19 -12.32 -4.26
N GLY A 38 -0.98 -12.85 -4.12
CA GLY A 38 -0.13 -13.31 -5.22
C GLY A 38 0.23 -14.78 -5.09
N SER A 39 -0.08 -15.60 -6.10
CA SER A 39 0.24 -17.04 -6.07
C SER A 39 1.68 -17.35 -6.52
N ALA A 40 2.36 -16.40 -7.16
CA ALA A 40 3.74 -16.59 -7.65
C ALA A 40 4.76 -16.66 -6.51
N ARG A 41 4.55 -15.90 -5.42
CA ARG A 41 5.38 -15.95 -4.21
C ARG A 41 4.61 -16.42 -2.97
N TRP A 42 3.33 -16.72 -3.12
CA TRP A 42 2.42 -16.92 -1.99
C TRP A 42 2.48 -15.73 -1.03
N ASP A 43 2.34 -14.53 -1.62
CA ASP A 43 2.40 -13.25 -0.93
C ASP A 43 1.00 -12.67 -0.70
N ALA A 44 0.87 -11.94 0.40
CA ALA A 44 -0.33 -11.24 0.77
C ALA A 44 0.04 -9.81 1.21
N TYR A 45 -0.72 -8.85 0.69
CA TYR A 45 -0.65 -7.45 1.08
C TYR A 45 -2.05 -7.00 1.50
N ALA A 46 -2.14 -6.32 2.62
CA ALA A 46 -3.37 -5.69 3.08
C ALA A 46 -3.08 -4.26 3.52
N ARG A 47 -3.99 -3.34 3.21
CA ARG A 47 -3.96 -1.95 3.66
C ARG A 47 -5.33 -1.57 4.16
N ILE A 48 -5.37 -0.95 5.33
CA ILE A 48 -6.56 -0.30 5.87
C ILE A 48 -6.26 1.17 6.08
N SER A 49 -7.25 2.01 5.79
CA SER A 49 -7.12 3.44 5.96
C SER A 49 -8.45 4.05 6.36
N ALA A 50 -8.42 4.96 7.32
CA ALA A 50 -9.57 5.75 7.72
C ALA A 50 -9.21 7.22 7.62
N GLY A 51 -9.99 7.99 6.88
CA GLY A 51 -9.77 9.41 6.64
C GLY A 51 -11.00 10.22 7.03
N TYR A 52 -10.77 11.38 7.62
CA TYR A 52 -11.79 12.39 7.86
C TYR A 52 -11.62 13.52 6.85
N ARG A 53 -12.71 14.18 6.47
CA ARG A 53 -12.67 15.27 5.49
C ARG A 53 -12.07 16.53 6.11
N LEU A 54 -10.87 16.91 5.70
CA LEU A 54 -10.18 18.15 6.07
C LEU A 54 -9.61 18.82 4.82
N PHE A 55 -9.77 20.14 4.68
CA PHE A 55 -9.21 20.93 3.58
C PHE A 55 -9.56 20.42 2.16
N GLY A 56 -10.73 19.80 2.00
CA GLY A 56 -11.18 19.24 0.72
C GLY A 56 -10.59 17.86 0.37
N ALA A 57 -9.86 17.22 1.29
CA ALA A 57 -9.33 15.87 1.15
C ALA A 57 -9.68 15.00 2.36
N TYR A 58 -9.63 13.67 2.22
CA TYR A 58 -9.76 12.73 3.34
C TYR A 58 -8.38 12.47 3.94
N LEU A 59 -8.13 13.01 5.13
CA LEU A 59 -6.89 12.87 5.87
C LEU A 59 -7.07 11.91 7.05
N GLY A 60 -6.16 10.97 7.24
CA GLY A 60 -6.17 10.15 8.45
C GLY A 60 -5.17 9.01 8.46
N PRO A 61 -5.23 8.13 9.48
CA PRO A 61 -4.29 7.03 9.63
C PRO A 61 -4.41 5.98 8.53
N GLU A 62 -3.28 5.38 8.21
CA GLU A 62 -3.16 4.20 7.34
C GLU A 62 -2.26 3.16 8.00
N ALA A 63 -2.65 1.90 7.89
CA ALA A 63 -1.84 0.76 8.25
C ALA A 63 -1.78 -0.21 7.08
N ALA A 64 -0.60 -0.76 6.81
CA ALA A 64 -0.41 -1.78 5.80
C ALA A 64 0.47 -2.91 6.33
N VAL A 65 0.23 -4.12 5.83
CA VAL A 65 1.02 -5.31 6.10
C VAL A 65 1.26 -6.05 4.80
N TYR A 66 2.46 -6.58 4.67
CA TYR A 66 2.89 -7.50 3.64
C TYR A 66 3.51 -8.72 4.33
N ALA A 67 3.18 -9.91 3.86
CA ALA A 67 3.83 -11.14 4.25
C ALA A 67 3.90 -12.09 3.06
N ASP A 68 4.94 -12.91 3.02
CA ASP A 68 5.05 -14.00 2.05
C ASP A 68 5.51 -15.31 2.70
N ARG A 69 5.53 -16.37 1.88
CA ARG A 69 5.85 -17.72 2.34
C ARG A 69 7.32 -17.90 2.75
N THR A 70 8.24 -17.01 2.41
CA THR A 70 9.63 -17.14 2.85
C THR A 70 9.82 -16.67 4.30
N GLY A 71 8.77 -16.13 4.92
CA GLY A 71 8.83 -15.54 6.26
C GLY A 71 9.18 -14.05 6.23
N TYR A 72 9.33 -13.46 5.03
CA TYR A 72 9.49 -12.01 4.92
C TYR A 72 8.18 -11.34 5.29
N GLY A 73 8.28 -10.37 6.21
CA GLY A 73 7.15 -9.58 6.67
C GLY A 73 7.52 -8.11 6.71
N LYS A 74 6.60 -7.25 6.30
CA LYS A 74 6.74 -5.80 6.40
C LYS A 74 5.43 -5.20 6.86
N TRP A 75 5.47 -4.33 7.86
CA TRP A 75 4.32 -3.51 8.22
C TRP A 75 4.63 -2.03 8.02
N SER A 76 3.59 -1.22 7.85
CA SER A 76 3.71 0.22 7.64
C SER A 76 2.60 0.92 8.38
N LEU A 77 2.94 2.01 9.05
CA LEU A 77 2.00 2.89 9.75
C LEU A 77 2.28 4.33 9.33
N GLY A 78 1.24 5.05 8.98
CA GLY A 78 1.38 6.40 8.48
C GLY A 78 0.08 7.16 8.43
N ILE A 79 0.13 8.26 7.68
CA ILE A 79 -1.01 9.10 7.35
C ILE A 79 -1.23 9.05 5.84
N HIS A 80 -2.46 9.28 5.43
CA HIS A 80 -2.79 9.48 4.02
C HIS A 80 -3.62 10.74 3.84
N ALA A 81 -3.57 11.29 2.63
CA ALA A 81 -4.47 12.30 2.08
C ALA A 81 -5.06 11.72 0.79
N THR A 82 -6.36 11.49 0.78
CA THR A 82 -7.09 10.89 -0.34
C THR A 82 -8.07 11.89 -0.94
N ASP A 83 -8.26 11.84 -2.26
CA ASP A 83 -9.23 12.63 -3.01
C ASP A 83 -8.93 14.13 -3.09
N PHE A 84 -7.65 14.53 -3.05
CA PHE A 84 -7.29 15.90 -3.41
C PHE A 84 -7.23 16.03 -4.93
N GLY A 85 -7.88 17.07 -5.45
CA GLY A 85 -8.03 17.31 -6.89
C GLY A 85 -6.98 18.27 -7.45
N PHE A 86 -6.43 17.94 -8.62
CA PHE A 86 -5.65 18.86 -9.44
C PHE A 86 -6.10 18.72 -10.90
N GLY A 87 -6.91 19.68 -11.38
CA GLY A 87 -7.61 19.56 -12.66
C GLY A 87 -8.56 18.37 -12.68
N ASP A 88 -8.48 17.56 -13.73
CA ASP A 88 -9.30 16.34 -13.90
C ASP A 88 -8.73 15.12 -13.14
N PHE A 89 -7.61 15.27 -12.44
CA PHE A 89 -6.95 14.18 -11.72
C PHE A 89 -7.29 14.21 -10.24
N ARG A 90 -7.50 13.01 -9.70
CA ARG A 90 -7.63 12.75 -8.26
C ARG A 90 -6.44 11.96 -7.76
N PHE A 91 -5.98 12.31 -6.58
CA PHE A 91 -4.77 11.74 -6.01
C PHE A 91 -5.00 11.17 -4.60
N ARG A 92 -4.15 10.21 -4.26
CA ARG A 92 -3.94 9.71 -2.91
C ARG A 92 -2.46 9.70 -2.61
N LEU A 93 -2.06 10.40 -1.56
CA LEU A 93 -0.71 10.38 -1.00
C LEU A 93 -0.76 9.69 0.34
N SER A 94 0.13 8.74 0.58
CA SER A 94 0.33 8.13 1.89
C SER A 94 1.81 8.20 2.27
N GLY A 95 2.10 8.40 3.54
CA GLY A 95 3.47 8.41 4.04
C GLY A 95 3.58 8.16 5.53
N GLY A 96 4.72 7.62 5.95
CA GLY A 96 4.97 7.29 7.35
C GLY A 96 6.19 6.40 7.53
N CYS A 97 6.12 5.49 8.50
CA CYS A 97 7.18 4.56 8.82
C CYS A 97 6.80 3.15 8.41
N SER A 98 7.77 2.40 7.90
CA SER A 98 7.66 0.99 7.63
C SER A 98 8.72 0.22 8.40
N TYR A 99 8.38 -0.98 8.82
CA TYR A 99 9.27 -1.87 9.54
C TYR A 99 9.33 -3.20 8.82
N GLU A 100 10.55 -3.69 8.61
CA GLU A 100 10.83 -4.96 7.96
C GLU A 100 11.28 -6.00 9.00
N SER A 101 10.57 -7.12 9.08
CA SER A 101 10.76 -8.14 10.12
C SER A 101 12.09 -8.88 10.00
N GLU A 102 12.60 -9.13 8.79
CA GLU A 102 13.87 -9.87 8.62
C GLU A 102 15.07 -9.01 9.03
N THR A 103 15.14 -7.78 8.53
CA THR A 103 16.29 -6.90 8.80
C THR A 103 16.14 -6.11 10.11
N HIS A 104 14.97 -6.18 10.76
CA HIS A 104 14.61 -5.37 11.93
C HIS A 104 14.80 -3.87 11.69
N ARG A 105 14.58 -3.41 10.45
CA ARG A 105 14.83 -2.03 10.03
C ARG A 105 13.55 -1.25 9.97
N LEU A 106 13.58 -0.08 10.59
CA LEU A 106 12.58 0.97 10.41
C LEU A 106 13.05 1.93 9.31
N GLY A 107 12.18 2.25 8.36
CA GLY A 107 12.48 3.16 7.26
C GLY A 107 11.26 3.96 6.82
N PRO A 108 11.46 5.16 6.24
CA PRO A 108 10.36 5.95 5.73
C PRO A 108 9.67 5.24 4.55
N TYR A 109 8.35 5.41 4.43
CA TYR A 109 7.61 5.02 3.25
C TYR A 109 6.80 6.19 2.70
N VAL A 110 6.67 6.22 1.37
CA VAL A 110 5.79 7.13 0.64
C VAL A 110 5.11 6.33 -0.46
N SER A 111 3.83 6.60 -0.68
CA SER A 111 3.00 5.99 -1.72
C SER A 111 2.19 7.08 -2.40
N VAL A 112 2.08 7.02 -3.72
CA VAL A 112 1.21 7.89 -4.51
C VAL A 112 0.33 7.04 -5.41
N ALA A 113 -0.94 7.38 -5.49
CA ALA A 113 -1.88 6.85 -6.47
C ALA A 113 -2.62 8.01 -7.12
N THR A 114 -2.94 7.87 -8.41
CA THR A 114 -3.67 8.86 -9.19
C THR A 114 -4.72 8.15 -10.04
N TRP A 115 -5.87 8.78 -10.24
CA TRP A 115 -6.92 8.30 -11.11
C TRP A 115 -7.66 9.47 -11.76
N VAL A 116 -8.36 9.19 -12.85
CA VAL A 116 -9.28 10.14 -13.51
C VAL A 116 -10.69 9.63 -13.24
N PRO A 117 -11.57 10.43 -12.61
CA PRO A 117 -12.98 10.08 -12.48
C PRO A 117 -13.62 10.12 -13.88
N LEU A 118 -14.34 9.05 -14.23
CA LEU A 118 -15.11 8.94 -15.48
C LEU A 118 -16.34 9.85 -15.47
#